data_AF-A0A081BS05-F1
#
_entry.id   AF-A0A081BS05-F1
#
_cell.length_a   1.000
_cell.length_b   1.000
_cell.length_c   1.000
_cell.angle_alpha   90.00
_cell.angle_beta   90.00
_cell.angle_gamma   90.00
#
_symmetry.space_group_name_H-M   'P 1'
#
loop_
_entity.id
_entity.type
_entity.pdbx_description
1 polymer ?
#
loop_
_entity_poly.entity_id
_entity_poly.type
_entity_poly.pdbx_seq_one_letter_code
_entity_poly.pdbx_strand_id
1 'polypeptide(L)'
;MMAFYSILYEKPEHGIPLETENVPPFFADLNLDQIIDAATLGKQEYRLPPFFYRSLRNHEAILYRHEIFRDIEQKTLFESLTTFAQKIRVMRGHLALAEKLYYPYQKKRWFLDAVETYCEAVLHLSRDLSTEHLRARAAGVSRLRRTLRCVSAFYRAASGNGAAKSRFRHRALLRANQWQFHQSTPICL
;
A
#
# COMPACT_ATOMS: atom_id res chain seq x y z
N MET A 1 -12.71 -14.48 12.29
CA MET A 1 -12.67 -13.53 11.16
C MET A 1 -11.21 -13.35 10.77
N MET A 2 -10.76 -13.92 9.65
CA MET A 2 -9.33 -13.91 9.28
C MET A 2 -8.88 -12.49 8.92
N ALA A 3 -7.81 -12.02 9.56
CA ALA A 3 -7.17 -10.76 9.22
C ALA A 3 -6.70 -10.80 7.76
N PHE A 4 -6.91 -9.72 7.02
CA PHE A 4 -6.37 -9.57 5.68
C PHE A 4 -4.86 -9.34 5.79
N TYR A 5 -4.08 -10.26 5.22
CA TYR A 5 -2.62 -10.19 5.27
C TYR A 5 -2.03 -9.51 4.04
N SER A 6 -2.39 -9.97 2.84
CA SER A 6 -1.87 -9.41 1.59
C SER A 6 -2.86 -9.58 0.45
N ILE A 7 -2.77 -8.71 -0.55
CA ILE A 7 -3.45 -8.92 -1.83
C ILE A 7 -2.84 -10.14 -2.52
N LEU A 8 -1.51 -10.26 -2.58
CA LEU A 8 -0.80 -11.28 -3.40
C LEU A 8 -0.63 -12.64 -2.72
N TYR A 9 -0.91 -12.74 -1.43
CA TYR A 9 -0.79 -13.97 -0.65
C TYR A 9 -2.02 -14.18 0.21
N GLU A 10 -2.70 -15.32 0.02
CA GLU A 10 -3.84 -15.68 0.85
C GLU A 10 -3.43 -16.03 2.29
N LYS A 11 -2.27 -16.66 2.47
CA LYS A 11 -1.74 -17.11 3.76
C LYS A 11 -0.36 -16.51 4.02
N PRO A 12 -0.02 -16.16 5.27
CA PRO A 12 1.26 -15.53 5.60
C PRO A 12 2.45 -16.45 5.33
N GLU A 13 2.27 -17.78 5.43
CA GLU A 13 3.27 -18.81 5.10
C GLU A 13 3.69 -18.79 3.62
N HIS A 14 2.86 -18.24 2.74
CA HIS A 14 3.19 -18.06 1.33
C HIS A 14 3.91 -16.74 1.04
N GLY A 15 3.93 -15.81 2.01
CA GLY A 15 4.61 -14.53 1.91
C GLY A 15 6.13 -14.66 1.76
N ILE A 16 6.76 -13.60 1.26
CA ILE A 16 8.23 -13.52 1.19
C ILE A 16 8.71 -12.90 2.50
N PRO A 17 9.59 -13.57 3.27
CA PRO A 17 10.41 -12.90 4.25
C PRO A 17 11.28 -11.89 3.50
N LEU A 18 11.16 -10.60 3.83
CA LEU A 18 11.92 -9.49 3.21
C LEU A 18 13.45 -9.68 3.28
N GLU A 19 13.92 -10.69 4.01
CA GLU A 19 15.32 -11.05 4.23
C GLU A 19 15.94 -11.89 3.09
N THR A 20 15.15 -12.34 2.11
CA THR A 20 15.70 -13.14 0.98
C THR A 20 16.14 -12.23 -0.17
N GLU A 21 17.23 -11.48 0.04
CA GLU A 21 17.84 -10.61 -0.99
C GLU A 21 18.72 -11.39 -1.99
N ASN A 22 19.00 -12.67 -1.72
CA ASN A 22 19.93 -13.45 -2.53
C ASN A 22 19.33 -13.83 -3.90
N VAL A 23 19.90 -13.26 -4.96
CA VAL A 23 19.60 -13.61 -6.36
C VAL A 23 20.01 -15.07 -6.62
N PRO A 24 19.14 -15.91 -7.20
CA PRO A 24 19.52 -17.27 -7.55
C PRO A 24 20.61 -17.26 -8.64
N PRO A 25 21.62 -18.15 -8.56
CA PRO A 25 22.81 -18.09 -9.42
C PRO A 25 22.49 -18.24 -10.91
N PHE A 26 21.42 -18.94 -11.26
CA PHE A 26 20.98 -19.15 -12.64
C PHE A 26 20.31 -17.92 -13.28
N PHE A 27 20.09 -16.82 -12.55
CA PHE A 27 19.44 -15.63 -13.10
C PHE A 27 20.31 -14.92 -14.13
N ALA A 28 21.62 -14.84 -13.88
CA ALA A 28 22.57 -14.26 -14.82
C ALA A 28 22.67 -15.11 -16.10
N ASP A 29 22.70 -16.45 -15.96
CA ASP A 29 22.77 -17.38 -17.10
C ASP A 29 21.54 -17.27 -18.01
N LEU A 30 20.36 -17.03 -17.42
CA LEU A 30 19.09 -16.89 -18.13
C LEU A 30 18.74 -15.42 -18.45
N ASN A 31 19.64 -14.48 -18.17
CA ASN A 31 19.43 -13.04 -18.35
C ASN A 31 18.16 -12.49 -17.68
N LEU A 32 17.72 -13.13 -16.58
CA LEU A 32 16.51 -12.76 -15.84
C LEU A 32 16.72 -11.51 -14.99
N ASP A 33 17.96 -11.26 -14.57
CA ASP A 33 18.41 -10.04 -13.92
C ASP A 33 18.09 -8.80 -14.77
N GLN A 34 18.45 -8.80 -16.06
CA GLN A 34 18.15 -7.68 -16.97
C GLN A 34 16.65 -7.45 -17.14
N ILE A 35 15.86 -8.53 -17.21
CA ILE A 35 14.40 -8.44 -17.33
C ILE A 35 13.80 -7.82 -16.07
N ILE A 36 14.29 -8.20 -14.89
CA ILE A 36 13.82 -7.65 -13.61
C ILE A 36 14.23 -6.18 -13.47
N ASP A 37 15.45 -5.84 -13.84
CA ASP A 37 15.93 -4.45 -13.82
C ASP A 37 15.08 -3.57 -14.75
N ALA A 38 14.81 -4.03 -15.97
CA ALA A 38 13.93 -3.34 -16.91
C ALA A 38 12.50 -3.22 -16.39
N ALA A 39 11.93 -4.28 -15.81
CA ALA A 39 10.56 -4.29 -15.28
C ALA A 39 10.39 -3.43 -14.02
N THR A 40 11.46 -3.24 -13.25
CA THR A 40 11.48 -2.46 -12.00
C THR A 40 12.02 -1.05 -12.17
N LEU A 41 12.43 -0.66 -13.38
CA LEU A 41 12.91 0.68 -13.70
C LEU A 41 11.86 1.74 -13.32
N GLY A 42 12.29 2.75 -12.55
CA GLY A 42 11.44 3.83 -12.06
C GLY A 42 10.58 3.45 -10.84
N LYS A 43 10.72 2.22 -10.33
CA LYS A 43 9.99 1.67 -9.18
C LYS A 43 10.93 1.21 -8.05
N GLN A 44 12.16 1.72 -8.03
CA GLN A 44 13.20 1.30 -7.07
C GLN A 44 12.79 1.55 -5.61
N GLU A 45 11.97 2.57 -5.36
CA GLU A 45 11.41 2.88 -4.03
C GLU A 45 10.58 1.74 -3.42
N TYR A 46 10.09 0.80 -4.25
CA TYR A 46 9.28 -0.33 -3.81
C TYR A 46 10.10 -1.59 -3.52
N ARG A 47 11.40 -1.60 -3.82
CA ARG A 47 12.29 -2.77 -3.65
C ARG A 47 11.64 -4.07 -4.15
N LEU A 48 11.18 -4.05 -5.39
CA LEU A 48 10.48 -5.16 -6.05
C LEU A 48 11.35 -6.38 -6.42
N PRO A 49 12.66 -6.29 -6.71
CA PRO A 49 13.44 -7.44 -7.18
C PRO A 49 13.34 -8.73 -6.34
N PRO A 50 13.32 -8.69 -4.98
CA PRO A 50 13.12 -9.88 -4.15
C PRO A 50 11.82 -10.66 -4.43
N PHE A 51 10.78 -10.01 -4.99
CA PHE A 51 9.54 -10.68 -5.37
C PHE A 51 9.69 -11.62 -6.57
N PHE A 52 10.72 -11.42 -7.40
CA PHE A 52 10.98 -12.21 -8.60
C PHE A 52 11.95 -13.38 -8.35
N TYR A 53 12.75 -13.32 -7.29
CA TYR A 53 13.77 -14.33 -6.98
C TYR A 53 13.17 -15.66 -6.50
N ARG A 54 11.95 -15.64 -5.97
CA ARG A 54 11.28 -16.84 -5.44
C ARG A 54 10.07 -17.21 -6.27
N SER A 55 10.18 -18.34 -6.97
CA SER A 55 9.03 -19.00 -7.57
C SER A 55 8.10 -19.58 -6.50
N LEU A 56 6.79 -19.41 -6.68
CA LEU A 56 5.79 -20.05 -5.83
C LEU A 56 5.81 -21.57 -6.10
N ARG A 57 5.93 -22.37 -5.05
CA ARG A 57 5.93 -23.84 -5.14
C ARG A 57 4.56 -24.48 -4.90
N ASN A 58 3.57 -23.68 -4.47
CA ASN A 58 2.22 -24.14 -4.19
C ASN A 58 1.28 -23.77 -5.36
N HIS A 59 0.62 -24.78 -5.92
CA HIS A 59 -0.36 -24.61 -7.00
C HIS A 59 -1.50 -23.65 -6.63
N GLU A 60 -2.05 -23.74 -5.42
CA GLU A 60 -3.13 -22.86 -4.95
C GLU A 60 -2.69 -21.39 -4.92
N ALA A 61 -1.46 -21.13 -4.45
CA ALA A 61 -0.90 -19.78 -4.40
C ALA A 61 -0.66 -19.19 -5.80
N ILE A 62 -0.29 -20.04 -6.77
CA ILE A 62 -0.15 -19.63 -8.18
C ILE A 62 -1.52 -19.24 -8.74
N LEU A 63 -2.52 -20.13 -8.64
CA LEU A 63 -3.88 -19.85 -9.12
C LEU A 63 -4.45 -18.56 -8.52
N TYR A 64 -4.28 -18.38 -7.21
CA TYR A 64 -4.70 -17.18 -6.50
C TYR A 64 -4.08 -15.90 -7.11
N ARG A 65 -2.78 -15.90 -7.40
CA ARG A 65 -2.13 -14.75 -8.06
C ARG A 65 -2.62 -14.52 -9.49
N HIS A 66 -2.82 -15.59 -10.26
CA HIS A 66 -3.33 -15.48 -11.62
C HIS A 66 -4.74 -14.88 -11.66
N GLU A 67 -5.60 -15.25 -10.72
CA GLU A 67 -6.93 -14.63 -10.58
C GLU A 67 -6.82 -13.13 -10.28
N ILE A 68 -5.89 -12.73 -9.39
CA ILE A 68 -5.66 -11.33 -9.09
C ILE A 68 -5.15 -10.57 -10.32
N PHE A 69 -4.20 -11.14 -11.06
CA PHE A 69 -3.69 -10.49 -12.27
C PHE A 69 -4.79 -10.31 -13.33
N ARG A 70 -5.67 -11.32 -13.51
CA ARG A 70 -6.85 -11.19 -14.37
C ARG A 70 -7.81 -10.10 -13.92
N ASP A 71 -8.01 -9.93 -12.62
CA ASP A 71 -8.82 -8.82 -12.11
C ASP A 71 -8.13 -7.47 -12.39
N ILE A 72 -6.81 -7.38 -12.20
CA ILE A 72 -6.02 -6.16 -12.42
C ILE A 72 -5.96 -5.78 -13.90
N GLU A 73 -6.13 -6.72 -14.84
CA GLU A 73 -6.25 -6.41 -16.28
C GLU A 73 -7.50 -5.55 -16.60
N GLN A 74 -8.49 -5.49 -15.70
CA GLN A 74 -9.62 -4.56 -15.84
C GLN A 74 -9.11 -3.13 -15.71
N LYS A 75 -9.22 -2.36 -16.81
CA LYS A 75 -8.71 -0.98 -16.91
C LYS A 75 -9.13 -0.09 -15.74
N THR A 76 -10.39 -0.15 -15.32
CA THR A 76 -10.92 0.65 -14.20
C THR A 76 -10.27 0.29 -12.86
N LEU A 77 -10.02 -0.99 -12.59
CA LEU A 77 -9.32 -1.43 -11.39
C LEU A 77 -7.85 -0.99 -11.44
N PHE A 78 -7.20 -1.19 -12.60
CA PHE A 78 -5.81 -0.79 -12.81
C PHE A 78 -5.60 0.71 -12.58
N GLU A 79 -6.47 1.55 -13.14
CA GLU A 79 -6.41 3.02 -12.98
C GLU A 79 -6.62 3.44 -11.52
N SER A 80 -7.56 2.79 -10.82
CA SER A 80 -7.83 3.06 -9.40
C SER A 80 -6.61 2.71 -8.52
N LEU A 81 -6.00 1.54 -8.77
CA LEU A 81 -4.79 1.11 -8.06
C LEU A 81 -3.58 2.00 -8.39
N THR A 82 -3.45 2.43 -9.66
CA THR A 82 -2.38 3.32 -10.09
C THR A 82 -2.49 4.70 -9.42
N THR A 83 -3.69 5.27 -9.39
CA THR A 83 -3.97 6.54 -8.71
C THR A 83 -3.69 6.44 -7.22
N PHE A 84 -4.08 5.34 -6.59
CA PHE A 84 -3.74 5.06 -5.19
C PHE A 84 -2.22 5.01 -4.99
N ALA A 85 -1.49 4.23 -5.79
CA ALA A 85 -0.03 4.09 -5.67
C ALA A 85 0.69 5.44 -5.82
N GLN A 86 0.25 6.29 -6.75
CA GLN A 86 0.77 7.65 -6.91
C GLN A 86 0.56 8.51 -5.66
N LYS A 87 -0.64 8.48 -5.05
CA LYS A 87 -0.91 9.21 -3.80
C LYS A 87 -0.07 8.69 -2.64
N ILE A 88 0.14 7.38 -2.54
CA ILE A 88 1.02 6.78 -1.52
C ILE A 88 2.48 7.22 -1.71
N ARG A 89 2.95 7.33 -2.96
CA ARG A 89 4.28 7.86 -3.28
C ARG A 89 4.44 9.30 -2.83
N VAL A 90 3.46 10.17 -3.11
CA VAL A 90 3.45 11.57 -2.64
C VAL A 90 3.49 11.63 -1.11
N MET A 91 2.68 10.81 -0.43
CA MET A 91 2.67 10.71 1.03
C MET A 91 4.03 10.31 1.61
N ARG A 92 4.69 9.30 1.03
CA ARG A 92 6.05 8.90 1.42
C ARG A 92 7.06 10.03 1.20
N GLY A 93 6.90 10.79 0.12
CA GLY A 93 7.68 12.01 -0.14
C GLY A 93 7.52 13.06 0.96
N HIS A 94 6.30 13.32 1.41
CA HIS A 94 6.04 14.23 2.54
C HIS A 94 6.70 13.75 3.84
N LEU A 95 6.66 12.45 4.14
CA LEU A 95 7.33 11.88 5.31
C LEU A 95 8.86 12.04 5.22
N ALA A 96 9.45 11.73 4.07
CA ALA A 96 10.89 11.88 3.86
C ALA A 96 11.35 13.35 3.99
N LEU A 97 10.51 14.30 3.56
CA LEU A 97 10.75 15.73 3.78
C LEU A 97 10.66 16.10 5.27
N ALA A 98 9.65 15.59 5.98
CA ALA A 98 9.49 15.82 7.42
C ALA A 98 10.71 15.34 8.22
N GLU A 99 11.31 14.22 7.85
CA GLU A 99 12.51 13.69 8.51
C GLU A 99 13.73 14.60 8.31
N LYS A 100 13.95 15.09 7.08
CA LYS A 100 15.12 15.91 6.71
C LYS A 100 15.14 17.32 7.26
N LEU A 101 13.98 17.89 7.62
CA LEU A 101 13.90 19.27 8.09
C LEU A 101 14.47 19.41 9.51
N TYR A 102 14.83 20.62 9.92
CA TYR A 102 15.32 20.89 11.28
C TYR A 102 14.22 21.51 12.16
N TYR A 103 13.37 22.38 11.59
CA TYR A 103 12.39 23.13 12.37
C TYR A 103 11.14 22.29 12.73
N PRO A 104 10.78 22.16 14.02
CA PRO A 104 9.76 21.21 14.48
C PRO A 104 8.36 21.46 13.93
N TYR A 105 7.96 22.72 13.72
CA TYR A 105 6.64 23.02 13.17
C TYR A 105 6.54 22.70 11.68
N GLN A 106 7.65 22.83 10.93
CA GLN A 106 7.68 22.41 9.53
C GLN A 106 7.58 20.89 9.42
N LYS A 107 8.24 20.12 10.29
CA LYS A 107 8.07 18.66 10.37
C LYS A 107 6.61 18.27 10.59
N LYS A 108 5.97 18.90 11.58
CA LYS A 108 4.56 18.63 11.92
C LYS A 108 3.62 18.94 10.76
N ARG A 109 3.87 20.03 10.03
CA ARG A 109 3.09 20.37 8.83
C ARG A 109 3.19 19.28 7.76
N TRP A 110 4.41 18.90 7.38
CA TRP A 110 4.62 17.85 6.38
C TRP A 110 4.06 16.49 6.80
N PHE A 111 4.16 16.14 8.09
CA PHE A 111 3.52 14.95 8.63
C PHE A 111 2.01 14.98 8.48
N LEU A 112 1.36 16.12 8.76
CA LEU A 112 -0.09 16.26 8.59
C LEU A 112 -0.50 16.16 7.13
N ASP A 113 0.26 16.76 6.22
CA ASP A 113 0.02 16.66 4.79
C ASP A 113 0.20 15.21 4.30
N ALA A 114 1.15 14.45 4.87
CA ALA A 114 1.29 13.02 4.62
C ALA A 114 0.05 12.23 5.09
N VAL A 115 -0.42 12.46 6.32
CA VAL A 115 -1.60 11.79 6.89
C VAL A 115 -2.86 12.13 6.10
N GLU A 116 -3.05 13.40 5.70
CA GLU A 116 -4.17 13.83 4.88
C GLU A 116 -4.16 13.13 3.52
N THR A 117 -3.00 13.07 2.86
CA THR A 117 -2.82 12.38 1.57
C THR A 117 -3.15 10.89 1.69
N TYR A 118 -2.69 10.23 2.75
CA TYR A 118 -2.99 8.82 3.01
C TYR A 118 -4.49 8.57 3.19
N CYS A 119 -5.14 9.35 4.06
CA CYS A 119 -6.57 9.23 4.32
C CYS A 119 -7.39 9.45 3.05
N GLU A 120 -7.04 10.47 2.26
CA GLU A 120 -7.69 10.73 0.98
C GLU A 120 -7.51 9.56 0.00
N ALA A 121 -6.30 9.02 -0.11
CA ALA A 121 -6.01 7.87 -0.99
C ALA A 121 -6.85 6.64 -0.61
N VAL A 122 -6.91 6.30 0.68
CA VAL A 122 -7.69 5.15 1.19
C VAL A 122 -9.19 5.36 0.97
N LEU A 123 -9.69 6.57 1.22
CA LEU A 123 -11.12 6.89 1.02
C LEU A 123 -11.50 6.86 -0.46
N HIS A 124 -10.63 7.35 -1.34
CA HIS A 124 -10.82 7.32 -2.79
C HIS A 124 -10.83 5.88 -3.29
N LEU A 125 -9.79 5.09 -2.98
CA LEU A 125 -9.71 3.69 -3.38
C LEU A 125 -10.90 2.87 -2.85
N SER A 126 -11.32 3.11 -1.59
CA SER A 126 -12.50 2.43 -1.03
C SER A 126 -13.79 2.76 -1.77
N ARG A 127 -13.93 3.98 -2.31
CA ARG A 127 -15.10 4.39 -3.12
C ARG A 127 -15.03 3.73 -4.48
N ASP A 128 -13.90 3.81 -5.16
CA ASP A 128 -13.68 3.23 -6.49
C ASP A 128 -14.01 1.73 -6.47
N LEU A 129 -13.41 1.00 -5.52
CA LEU A 129 -13.64 -0.45 -5.36
C LEU A 129 -15.08 -0.82 -4.97
N SER A 130 -15.88 0.13 -4.47
CA SER A 130 -17.28 -0.10 -4.13
C SER A 130 -18.24 0.14 -5.29
N THR A 131 -17.77 0.67 -6.42
CA THR A 131 -18.60 0.86 -7.61
C THR A 131 -19.00 -0.48 -8.23
N GLU A 132 -20.25 -0.59 -8.70
CA GLU A 132 -20.84 -1.85 -9.18
C GLU A 132 -20.16 -2.42 -10.43
N HIS A 133 -19.40 -1.60 -11.16
CA HIS A 133 -18.66 -2.01 -12.35
C HIS A 133 -17.43 -2.88 -12.05
N LEU A 134 -16.93 -2.89 -10.80
CA LEU A 134 -15.80 -3.72 -10.40
C LEU A 134 -16.29 -5.06 -9.86
N ARG A 135 -16.69 -5.96 -10.76
CA ARG A 135 -16.89 -7.38 -10.44
C ARG A 135 -15.53 -8.07 -10.39
N ALA A 136 -14.84 -7.89 -9.27
CA ALA A 136 -13.64 -8.66 -8.95
C ALA A 136 -14.01 -10.15 -8.78
N ARG A 137 -13.38 -11.01 -9.57
CA ARG A 137 -13.56 -12.47 -9.48
C ARG A 137 -12.66 -13.06 -8.40
N ALA A 138 -11.49 -12.47 -8.20
CA ALA A 138 -10.50 -12.95 -7.24
C ALA A 138 -10.95 -12.69 -5.80
N ALA A 139 -10.77 -13.71 -4.95
CA ALA A 139 -11.04 -13.60 -3.52
C ALA A 139 -10.20 -12.49 -2.86
N GLY A 140 -8.98 -12.25 -3.34
CA GLY A 140 -8.06 -11.24 -2.82
C GLY A 140 -8.58 -9.81 -2.93
N VAL A 141 -9.02 -9.39 -4.12
CA VAL A 141 -9.57 -8.04 -4.36
C VAL A 141 -10.87 -7.84 -3.58
N SER A 142 -11.70 -8.88 -3.50
CA SER A 142 -12.91 -8.86 -2.67
C SER A 142 -12.60 -8.68 -1.17
N ARG A 143 -11.52 -9.31 -0.68
CA ARG A 143 -11.08 -9.19 0.72
C ARG A 143 -10.51 -7.79 1.00
N LEU A 144 -9.71 -7.25 0.09
CA LEU A 144 -9.22 -5.86 0.14
C LEU A 144 -10.38 -4.86 0.17
N ARG A 145 -11.38 -5.03 -0.69
CA ARG A 145 -12.57 -4.16 -0.71
C ARG A 145 -13.29 -4.17 0.64
N ARG A 146 -13.43 -5.34 1.27
CA ARG A 146 -14.07 -5.47 2.59
C ARG A 146 -13.26 -4.74 3.67
N THR A 147 -11.94 -4.90 3.69
CA THR A 147 -11.09 -4.24 4.69
C THR A 147 -11.08 -2.72 4.51
N LEU A 148 -10.97 -2.23 3.28
CA LEU A 148 -11.03 -0.80 2.99
C LEU A 148 -12.40 -0.18 3.33
N ARG A 149 -13.49 -0.93 3.18
CA ARG A 149 -14.82 -0.49 3.62
C ARG A 149 -14.89 -0.34 5.15
N CYS A 150 -14.34 -1.27 5.90
CA CYS A 150 -14.26 -1.18 7.36
C CYS A 150 -13.39 0.02 7.79
N VAL A 151 -12.22 0.17 7.19
CA VAL A 151 -11.28 1.26 7.47
C VAL A 151 -11.89 2.62 7.12
N SER A 152 -12.54 2.75 5.96
CA SER A 152 -13.19 3.99 5.56
C SER A 152 -14.40 4.34 6.43
N ALA A 153 -15.19 3.35 6.88
CA ALA A 153 -16.28 3.56 7.84
C ALA A 153 -15.74 4.07 9.18
N PHE A 154 -14.66 3.47 9.70
CA PHE A 154 -13.97 3.92 10.90
C PHE A 154 -13.46 5.37 10.75
N TYR A 155 -12.78 5.69 9.65
CA TYR A 155 -12.32 7.05 9.37
C TYR A 155 -13.48 8.05 9.26
N ARG A 156 -14.57 7.69 8.58
CA ARG A 156 -15.75 8.56 8.46
C ARG A 156 -16.38 8.84 9.83
N ALA A 157 -16.55 7.81 10.66
CA ALA A 157 -17.04 7.97 12.03
C ALA A 157 -16.12 8.87 12.86
N ALA A 158 -14.80 8.71 12.73
CA ALA A 158 -13.83 9.59 13.39
C ALA A 158 -13.84 11.04 12.86
N SER A 159 -14.22 11.24 11.59
CA SER A 159 -14.27 12.56 10.91
C SER A 159 -15.63 13.26 10.95
N GLY A 160 -16.69 12.61 11.44
CA GLY A 160 -18.11 12.96 11.31
C GLY A 160 -18.61 14.25 11.97
N ASN A 161 -17.74 15.22 12.20
CA ASN A 161 -18.11 16.62 12.47
C ASN A 161 -17.47 17.50 11.40
N GLY A 162 -18.23 17.83 10.35
CA GLY A 162 -17.81 18.44 9.07
C GLY A 162 -16.97 19.73 9.11
N ALA A 163 -16.65 20.28 10.28
CA ALA A 163 -15.59 21.26 10.51
C ALA A 163 -14.17 20.62 10.61
N ALA A 164 -14.02 19.37 10.16
CA ALA A 164 -12.90 18.50 10.52
C ALA A 164 -11.62 18.67 9.69
N LYS A 165 -11.59 19.29 8.50
CA LYS A 165 -10.27 19.47 7.82
C LYS A 165 -9.35 20.41 8.59
N SER A 166 -9.88 21.53 9.10
CA SER A 166 -9.14 22.46 9.96
C SER A 166 -8.97 21.92 11.39
N ARG A 167 -9.98 21.25 11.96
CA ARG A 167 -9.89 20.67 13.31
C ARG A 167 -9.06 19.39 13.38
N PHE A 168 -8.97 18.58 12.33
CA PHE A 168 -8.08 17.41 12.28
C PHE A 168 -6.65 17.87 12.12
N ARG A 169 -6.37 18.89 11.29
CA ARG A 169 -5.07 19.59 11.31
C ARG A 169 -4.75 20.12 12.71
N HIS A 170 -5.67 20.82 13.37
CA HIS A 170 -5.43 21.36 14.72
C HIS A 170 -5.29 20.27 15.81
N ARG A 171 -6.10 19.21 15.77
CA ARG A 171 -6.12 18.12 16.77
C ARG A 171 -5.01 17.10 16.56
N ALA A 172 -4.61 16.88 15.30
CA ALA A 172 -3.41 16.12 14.96
C ALA A 172 -2.13 16.95 15.18
N LEU A 173 -2.14 18.29 15.05
CA LEU A 173 -1.06 19.15 15.57
C LEU A 173 -0.89 18.98 17.09
N LEU A 174 -1.99 18.97 17.83
CA LEU A 174 -1.99 18.79 19.29
C LEU A 174 -1.57 17.37 19.71
N ARG A 175 -2.01 16.33 18.99
CA ARG A 175 -1.59 14.95 19.27
C ARG A 175 -0.21 14.61 18.73
N ALA A 176 0.26 15.21 17.64
CA ALA A 176 1.62 15.01 17.12
C ALA A 176 2.70 15.49 18.10
N ASN A 177 2.37 16.34 19.08
CA ASN A 177 3.25 16.64 20.23
C ASN A 177 3.42 15.45 21.20
N GLN A 178 2.55 14.44 21.15
CA GLN A 178 2.59 13.23 21.99
C GLN A 178 2.98 11.96 21.23
N TRP A 179 2.99 11.96 19.90
CA TRP A 179 3.49 10.84 19.09
C TRP A 179 5.01 10.92 18.91
N GLN A 180 5.77 10.67 19.98
CA GLN A 180 7.16 10.21 19.84
C GLN A 180 7.11 8.78 19.28
N PHE A 181 7.35 8.63 17.98
CA PHE A 181 7.39 7.32 17.33
C PHE A 181 8.58 6.51 17.85
N HIS A 182 8.30 5.50 18.67
CA HIS A 182 9.07 4.26 18.69
C HIS A 182 8.82 3.56 17.33
N GLN A 183 9.88 3.29 16.57
CA GLN A 183 9.88 2.80 15.19
C GLN A 183 9.39 1.34 15.01
N SER A 184 8.28 0.94 15.64
CA SER A 184 7.94 -0.48 15.78
C SER A 184 6.47 -0.82 15.54
N THR A 185 5.84 -0.25 14.52
CA THR A 185 4.62 -0.86 13.96
C THR A 185 4.64 -0.81 12.43
N PRO A 186 4.86 -1.95 11.74
CA PRO A 186 4.77 -2.02 10.30
C PRO A 186 3.29 -2.19 9.94
N ILE A 187 2.58 -1.07 9.75
CA ILE A 187 1.39 -1.11 8.89
C ILE A 187 1.88 -0.74 7.50
N CYS A 188 2.61 -1.67 6.89
CA CYS A 188 2.80 -1.74 5.46
C CYS A 188 1.56 -2.41 4.87
N LEU A 189 0.76 -1.66 4.13
CA LEU A 189 0.04 -2.19 2.98
C LEU A 189 1.02 -2.31 1.80
#